data_AF-A0A416KUW5-F1
#
_entry.id   AF-A0A416KUW5-F1
#
_cell.length_a   1.000
_cell.length_b   1.000
_cell.length_c   1.000
_cell.angle_alpha   90.00
_cell.angle_beta   90.00
_cell.angle_gamma   90.00
#
_symmetry.space_group_name_H-M   'P 1'
#
loop_
_entity.id
_entity.type
_entity.pdbx_description
1 polymer ?
#
loop_
_entity_poly.entity_id
_entity_poly.type
_entity_poly.pdbx_seq_one_letter_code
_entity_poly.pdbx_strand_id
1 'polypeptide(L)'
;MVYVLDKNGQPLMPTDRHRKVRLMLQSGQAKVIKRCPFTIQLNYDSGHQTQEISLGIDAGSKHIGVSTTTKIKVLYEADVELRNDIVNLLSSRREFRRGRRNRKTRYR
;
A
#
# COMPACT_ATOMS: atom_id res chain seq x y z
N MET A 1 0.83 13.37 8.56
CA MET A 1 -0.23 12.91 7.66
C MET A 1 -1.12 11.87 8.32
N VAL A 2 -2.44 12.08 8.31
CA VAL A 2 -3.46 11.10 8.66
C VAL A 2 -4.38 10.92 7.46
N TYR A 3 -4.60 9.66 7.05
CA TYR A 3 -5.50 9.35 5.95
C TYR A 3 -6.94 9.24 6.47
N VAL A 4 -7.89 9.75 5.71
CA VAL A 4 -9.29 9.87 6.14
C VAL A 4 -10.18 9.16 5.15
N LEU A 5 -11.08 8.32 5.67
CA LEU A 5 -12.19 7.74 4.92
C LEU A 5 -13.50 8.37 5.39
N ASP A 6 -14.42 8.56 4.46
CA ASP A 6 -15.80 8.92 4.77
C ASP A 6 -16.54 7.76 5.45
N LYS A 7 -17.74 8.02 5.97
CA LYS A 7 -18.62 7.01 6.58
C LYS A 7 -18.89 5.81 5.66
N ASN A 8 -18.95 6.04 4.35
CA ASN A 8 -19.14 4.99 3.34
C ASN A 8 -17.84 4.26 2.94
N GLY A 9 -16.69 4.68 3.48
CA GLY A 9 -15.38 4.09 3.17
C GLY A 9 -14.68 4.72 1.97
N GLN A 10 -15.25 5.75 1.34
CA GLN A 10 -14.62 6.48 0.24
C GLN A 10 -13.46 7.34 0.77
N PRO A 11 -12.28 7.34 0.11
CA PRO A 11 -11.16 8.18 0.51
C PRO A 11 -11.47 9.68 0.43
N LEU A 12 -11.06 10.41 1.48
CA LEU A 12 -11.05 11.86 1.55
C LEU A 12 -9.60 12.37 1.58
N MET A 13 -9.45 13.69 1.47
CA MET A 13 -8.13 14.31 1.53
C MET A 13 -7.45 14.06 2.89
N PRO A 14 -6.18 13.63 2.93
CA PRO A 14 -5.46 13.45 4.19
C PRO A 14 -5.26 14.79 4.91
N THR A 15 -5.06 14.71 6.22
CA THR A 15 -4.90 15.88 7.08
C THR A 15 -3.69 15.77 8.00
N ASP A 16 -3.05 16.91 8.28
CA ASP A 16 -2.01 17.02 9.31
C ASP A 16 -2.54 17.62 10.61
N ARG A 17 -3.86 17.80 10.74
CA ARG A 17 -4.51 18.34 11.95
C ARG A 17 -4.58 17.27 13.05
N HIS A 18 -3.43 16.83 13.55
CA HIS A 18 -3.29 15.76 14.53
C HIS A 18 -4.13 15.98 15.79
N ARG A 19 -4.17 17.22 16.32
CA ARG A 19 -5.01 17.56 17.48
C ARG A 19 -6.50 17.33 17.20
N LYS A 20 -6.98 17.73 16.02
CA LYS A 20 -8.40 17.56 15.63
C LYS A 20 -8.73 16.08 15.51
N VAL A 21 -7.87 15.31 14.86
CA VAL A 21 -8.03 13.85 14.74
C VAL A 21 -8.10 13.18 16.11
N ARG A 22 -7.20 13.54 17.04
CA ARG A 22 -7.23 13.00 18.40
C ARG A 22 -8.54 13.29 19.12
N LEU A 23 -9.04 14.53 19.02
CA LEU A 23 -10.33 14.92 19.61
C LEU A 23 -11.50 14.16 18.98
N MET A 24 -11.49 13.96 17.66
CA MET A 24 -12.51 13.17 16.94
C MET A 24 -12.52 11.70 17.36
N LEU A 25 -11.34 11.12 17.62
CA LEU A 25 -11.21 9.76 18.14
C LEU A 25 -11.72 9.67 19.59
N GLN A 26 -11.41 10.66 20.43
CA GLN A 26 -11.90 10.72 21.82
C GLN A 26 -13.42 10.93 21.90
N SER A 27 -14.00 11.73 21.01
CA SER A 27 -15.43 12.00 20.95
C SER A 27 -16.25 10.92 20.23
N GLY A 28 -15.60 9.88 19.67
CA GLY A 28 -16.27 8.81 18.91
C GLY A 28 -16.76 9.24 17.51
N GLN A 29 -16.42 10.43 17.05
CA GLN A 29 -16.76 10.93 15.71
C GLN A 29 -15.98 10.25 14.59
N ALA A 30 -14.84 9.63 14.94
CA ALA A 30 -14.04 8.84 14.01
C ALA A 30 -13.55 7.55 14.69
N LYS A 31 -13.23 6.54 13.90
CA LYS A 31 -12.61 5.28 14.33
C LYS A 31 -11.32 5.02 13.58
N VAL A 32 -10.37 4.33 14.21
CA VAL A 32 -9.13 3.90 13.55
C VAL A 32 -9.41 2.64 12.74
N ILE A 33 -9.06 2.66 11.45
CA ILE A 33 -9.18 1.51 10.54
C ILE A 33 -7.83 0.83 10.33
N LYS A 34 -6.76 1.63 10.17
CA LYS A 34 -5.42 1.11 9.91
C LYS A 34 -4.38 1.90 10.70
N ARG A 35 -3.36 1.21 11.21
CA ARG A 35 -2.25 1.85 11.95
C ARG A 35 -1.10 2.28 11.04
N CYS A 36 -0.81 1.53 9.98
CA CYS A 36 0.24 1.84 9.02
C CYS A 36 -0.23 1.61 7.56
N PRO A 37 -0.36 2.66 6.74
CA PRO A 37 -0.37 4.06 7.17
C PRO A 37 -1.54 4.34 8.15
N PHE A 38 -1.43 5.37 8.98
CA PHE A 38 -2.45 5.69 9.99
C PHE A 38 -3.70 6.27 9.29
N THR A 39 -4.79 5.50 9.33
CA THR A 39 -6.03 5.78 8.63
C THR A 39 -7.21 5.78 9.59
N ILE A 40 -7.99 6.85 9.58
CA ILE A 40 -9.23 6.99 10.32
C ILE A 40 -10.43 6.96 9.38
N GLN A 41 -11.59 6.54 9.89
CA GLN A 41 -12.87 6.63 9.20
C GLN A 41 -13.81 7.52 10.02
N LEU A 42 -14.49 8.46 9.36
CA LEU A 42 -15.51 9.30 9.98
C LEU A 42 -16.80 8.50 10.20
N ASN A 43 -17.49 8.75 11.31
CA ASN A 43 -18.78 8.12 11.64
C ASN A 43 -19.98 9.00 11.28
N TYR A 44 -19.73 10.20 10.76
CA TYR A 44 -20.74 11.18 10.35
C TYR A 44 -20.56 11.53 8.88
N ASP A 45 -21.63 12.02 8.24
CA ASP A 45 -21.62 12.35 6.82
C ASP A 45 -20.79 13.62 6.58
N SER A 46 -19.91 13.55 5.59
CA SER A 46 -19.00 14.63 5.24
C SER A 46 -19.05 14.97 3.74
N GLY A 47 -18.57 16.17 3.40
CA GLY A 47 -18.46 16.58 2.00
C GLY A 47 -17.40 15.78 1.26
N HIS A 48 -17.64 15.53 -0.03
CA HIS A 48 -16.76 14.71 -0.89
C HIS A 48 -15.87 15.59 -1.78
N GLN A 49 -15.18 16.57 -1.19
CA GLN A 49 -14.30 17.46 -1.94
C GLN A 49 -12.85 16.96 -1.87
N THR A 50 -12.33 16.50 -3.00
CA THR A 50 -10.93 16.06 -3.16
C THR A 50 -10.23 16.94 -4.19
N GLN A 51 -8.95 17.24 -3.97
CA GLN A 51 -8.10 17.88 -4.97
C GLN A 51 -7.46 16.81 -5.88
N GLU A 52 -7.08 17.21 -7.09
CA GLU A 52 -6.30 16.35 -7.98
C GLU A 52 -4.93 16.02 -7.37
N ILE A 53 -4.54 14.75 -7.50
CA ILE A 53 -3.27 14.21 -7.01
C ILE A 53 -2.53 13.53 -8.18
N SER A 54 -1.21 13.66 -8.18
CA SER A 54 -0.33 12.98 -9.12
C SER A 54 0.34 11.79 -8.42
N LEU A 55 0.35 10.64 -9.08
CA LEU A 55 1.01 9.44 -8.60
C LEU A 55 2.33 9.26 -9.37
N GLY A 56 3.45 9.24 -8.65
CA GLY A 56 4.77 8.89 -9.16
C GLY A 56 5.14 7.48 -8.72
N ILE A 57 5.50 6.61 -9.67
CA ILE A 57 6.00 5.26 -9.40
C ILE A 57 7.35 5.13 -10.11
N ASP A 58 8.40 4.88 -9.34
CA ASP A 58 9.72 4.53 -9.84
C ASP A 58 9.97 3.04 -9.59
N ALA A 59 9.90 2.25 -10.66
CA ALA A 59 9.96 0.79 -10.58
C ALA A 59 11.38 0.29 -10.87
N GLY A 60 12.19 0.16 -9.82
CA GLY A 60 13.47 -0.52 -9.87
C GLY A 60 13.34 -2.04 -9.79
N SER A 61 14.43 -2.75 -10.11
CA SER A 61 14.48 -4.22 -10.06
C SER A 61 14.43 -4.78 -8.63
N LYS A 62 14.94 -4.03 -7.65
CA LYS A 62 14.94 -4.40 -6.22
C LYS A 62 14.08 -3.47 -5.36
N HIS A 63 13.97 -2.20 -5.72
CA HIS A 63 13.26 -1.20 -4.94
C HIS A 63 12.20 -0.55 -5.81
N ILE A 64 10.98 -0.43 -5.31
CA ILE A 64 9.92 0.38 -5.93
C ILE A 64 9.65 1.59 -5.05
N GLY A 65 9.96 2.77 -5.56
CA GLY A 65 9.56 4.03 -4.96
C GLY A 65 8.16 4.43 -5.38
N VAL A 66 7.29 4.74 -4.42
CA VAL A 66 5.94 5.25 -4.66
C VAL A 66 5.81 6.60 -3.98
N SER A 67 5.38 7.61 -4.73
CA SER A 67 5.06 8.93 -4.18
C SER A 67 3.71 9.42 -4.70
N THR A 68 2.96 10.11 -3.85
CA THR A 68 1.70 10.75 -4.23
C THR A 68 1.79 12.22 -3.87
N THR A 69 1.67 13.09 -4.86
CA THR A 69 1.92 14.52 -4.71
C THR A 69 0.72 15.35 -5.14
N THR A 70 0.60 16.51 -4.51
CA THR A 70 -0.18 17.64 -5.03
C THR A 70 0.80 18.66 -5.58
N LYS A 71 0.31 19.74 -6.19
CA LYS A 71 1.16 20.85 -6.67
C LYS A 71 2.06 21.47 -5.58
N ILE A 72 1.68 21.35 -4.31
CA ILE A 72 2.32 22.05 -3.19
C ILE A 72 3.03 21.07 -2.25
N LYS A 73 2.50 19.85 -2.10
CA LYS A 73 2.90 18.95 -1.02
C LYS A 73 2.82 17.48 -1.41
N VAL A 74 3.75 16.69 -0.88
CA VAL A 74 3.72 15.23 -0.92
C VAL A 74 2.80 14.66 0.16
N LEU A 75 1.87 13.80 -0.24
CA LEU A 75 0.86 13.17 0.61
C LEU A 75 1.30 11.80 1.13
N TYR A 76 1.98 11.02 0.29
CA TYR A 76 2.42 9.68 0.61
C TYR A 76 3.75 9.39 -0.07
N GLU A 77 4.62 8.69 0.65
CA GLU A 77 5.88 8.18 0.14
C GLU A 77 6.10 6.80 0.76
N ALA A 78 6.58 5.86 -0.07
CA ALA A 78 7.02 4.56 0.37
C ALA A 78 8.11 4.02 -0.54
N ASP A 79 9.05 3.30 0.05
CA ASP A 79 9.98 2.43 -0.66
C ASP A 79 9.61 0.99 -0.35
N VAL A 80 9.45 0.18 -1.39
CA VAL A 80 9.08 -1.23 -1.30
C VAL A 80 10.26 -2.06 -1.79
N GLU A 81 10.88 -2.78 -0.86
CA GLU A 81 11.91 -3.76 -1.21
C GLU A 81 11.26 -5.03 -1.77
N LEU A 82 11.61 -5.36 -3.00
CA LEU A 82 11.19 -6.55 -3.71
C LEU A 82 12.11 -7.73 -3.44
N ARG A 83 11.50 -8.91 -3.52
CA ARG A 83 12.19 -10.19 -3.32
C ARG A 83 12.81 -10.69 -4.63
N ASN A 84 14.14 -10.75 -4.69
CA ASN A 84 14.89 -11.08 -5.90
C ASN A 84 15.33 -12.56 -6.04
N ASP A 85 15.22 -13.37 -4.99
CA ASP A 85 15.59 -14.79 -5.01
C ASP A 85 14.56 -15.69 -5.73
N ILE A 86 13.38 -15.15 -6.06
CA ILE A 86 12.25 -15.91 -6.65
C ILE A 86 12.68 -16.57 -7.97
N VAL A 87 13.44 -15.87 -8.82
CA VAL A 87 13.92 -16.40 -10.10
C VAL A 87 14.79 -17.64 -9.87
N ASN A 88 15.70 -17.58 -8.92
CA ASN A 88 16.60 -18.69 -8.57
C ASN A 88 15.85 -19.86 -7.91
N LEU A 89 14.84 -19.57 -7.09
CA LEU A 89 13.99 -20.60 -6.50
C LEU A 89 13.13 -21.32 -7.55
N LEU A 90 12.62 -20.58 -8.54
CA LEU A 90 11.86 -21.13 -9.65
C LEU A 90 12.73 -21.95 -10.60
N SER A 91 13.96 -21.51 -10.89
CA SER A 91 14.92 -22.26 -11.72
C SER A 91 15.31 -23.58 -11.03
N SER A 92 15.70 -23.54 -9.76
CA SER A 92 16.03 -24.73 -8.96
C SER A 92 14.86 -25.71 -8.90
N ARG A 93 13.63 -25.22 -8.67
CA ARG A 93 12.41 -26.03 -8.70
C ARG A 93 12.19 -26.70 -10.06
N ARG A 94 12.45 -25.98 -11.16
CA ARG A 94 12.34 -26.49 -12.53
C ARG A 94 13.35 -27.60 -12.79
N GLU A 95 14.60 -27.42 -12.37
CA GLU A 95 15.68 -28.40 -12.52
C GLU A 95 15.39 -29.69 -11.76
N PHE A 96 14.99 -29.60 -10.49
CA PHE A 96 14.63 -30.79 -9.70
C PHE A 96 13.45 -31.57 -10.32
N ARG A 97 12.47 -30.87 -10.90
CA ARG A 97 11.38 -31.52 -11.66
C ARG A 97 11.91 -32.24 -12.90
N ARG A 98 12.77 -31.60 -13.68
CA ARG A 98 13.37 -32.19 -14.89
C ARG A 98 14.18 -33.43 -14.53
N GLY A 99 15.07 -33.34 -13.54
CA GLY A 99 15.88 -34.47 -13.07
C GLY A 99 15.04 -35.65 -12.54
N ARG A 100 13.92 -35.37 -11.88
CA ARG A 100 12.98 -36.43 -11.45
C ARG A 100 12.29 -37.11 -12.63
N ARG A 101 11.86 -36.35 -13.64
CA ARG A 101 11.24 -36.93 -14.85
C ARG A 101 12.23 -37.81 -15.59
N ASN A 102 13.44 -37.31 -15.85
CA ASN A 102 14.48 -38.05 -16.57
C ASN A 102 14.84 -39.38 -15.87
N ARG A 103 14.91 -39.40 -14.53
CA ARG A 103 15.13 -40.65 -13.78
C ARG A 103 13.96 -41.63 -13.82
N LYS A 104 12.72 -41.12 -13.93
CA LYS A 104 11.50 -41.94 -13.98
C LYS A 104 11.16 -42.43 -15.38
N THR A 105 11.66 -41.77 -16.43
CA THR A 105 11.61 -42.28 -17.80
C THR A 105 12.70 -43.32 -17.99
N ARG A 106 12.51 -44.47 -17.36
CA ARG A 106 13.26 -45.70 -17.65
C ARG A 106 12.73 -46.19 -19.00
N TYR A 107 13.58 -46.35 -20.01
CA TYR A 107 13.23 -46.80 -21.38
C TYR A 107 12.80 -45.72 -22.38
N ARG A 108 13.56 -44.63 -22.46
CA ARG A 108 13.93 -44.02 -23.75
C ARG A 108 15.43 -43.81 -23.77
#